data_AF-A0A372RBU6-F1
#
_entry.id   AF-A0A372RBU6-F1
#
_cell.length_a   1.000
_cell.length_b   1.000
_cell.length_c   1.000
_cell.angle_alpha   90.00
_cell.angle_beta   90.00
_cell.angle_gamma   90.00
#
_symmetry.space_group_name_H-M   'P 1'
#
loop_
_entity.id
_entity.type
_entity.pdbx_description
1 polymer ?
#
loop_
_entity_poly.entity_id
_entity_poly.type
_entity_poly.pdbx_seq_one_letter_code
_entity_poly.pdbx_strand_id
1 'polypeptide(L)'
;MSNPLKYQVRDLYKKLLFLGREYPSGYENFFRPKLKAAFLKNRDLKNYHEIKKAIDLGEYVIKELETLYYLRKYRSLKRSYYN
;
A
#
# COMPACT_ATOMS: atom_id res chain seq x y z
N MET A 1 -20.83 -17.50 9.45
CA MET A 1 -20.72 -16.59 8.30
C MET A 1 -19.30 -16.02 8.25
N SER A 2 -18.47 -16.47 7.31
CA SER A 2 -17.14 -15.88 7.10
C SER A 2 -17.31 -14.47 6.54
N ASN A 3 -16.64 -13.47 7.12
CA ASN A 3 -16.74 -12.09 6.64
C ASN A 3 -16.11 -12.02 5.23
N PRO A 4 -16.87 -11.75 4.15
CA PRO A 4 -16.37 -11.79 2.78
C PRO A 4 -15.19 -10.82 2.55
N LEU A 5 -15.13 -9.74 3.34
CA LEU A 5 -14.05 -8.74 3.24
C LEU A 5 -12.74 -9.18 3.92
N LYS A 6 -12.75 -10.20 4.79
CA LYS A 6 -11.56 -10.64 5.53
C LYS A 6 -10.43 -11.07 4.58
N TYR A 7 -10.77 -11.74 3.48
CA TYR A 7 -9.80 -12.16 2.49
C TYR A 7 -9.24 -10.97 1.70
N GLN A 8 -10.09 -10.01 1.35
CA GLN A 8 -9.69 -8.78 0.65
C GLN A 8 -8.71 -7.95 1.50
N VAL A 9 -9.00 -7.76 2.80
CA VAL A 9 -8.10 -7.05 3.72
C VAL A 9 -6.75 -7.74 3.83
N ARG A 10 -6.74 -9.08 3.92
CA ARG A 10 -5.49 -9.86 3.99
C ARG A 10 -4.66 -9.73 2.72
N ASP A 11 -5.31 -9.78 1.57
CA ASP A 11 -4.65 -9.64 0.26
C ASP A 11 -4.07 -8.23 0.09
N LEU A 12 -4.87 -7.20 0.42
CA LEU A 12 -4.45 -5.81 0.41
C LEU A 12 -3.19 -5.58 1.27
N TYR A 13 -3.16 -6.14 2.48
CA TYR A 13 -2.00 -6.04 3.36
C TYR A 13 -0.74 -6.66 2.74
N LYS A 14 -0.86 -7.83 2.12
CA LYS A 14 0.26 -8.50 1.45
C LYS A 14 0.75 -7.71 0.23
N LYS A 15 -0.16 -7.18 -0.59
CA LYS A 15 0.17 -6.35 -1.75
C LYS A 15 0.92 -5.08 -1.33
N LEU A 16 0.43 -4.38 -0.31
CA LEU A 16 1.09 -3.18 0.22
C LEU A 16 2.48 -3.49 0.79
N LEU A 17 2.64 -4.61 1.51
CA LEU A 17 3.96 -5.03 1.98
C LEU A 17 4.94 -5.31 0.84
N PHE A 18 4.46 -5.91 -0.26
CA PHE A 18 5.30 -6.20 -1.41
C PHE A 18 5.73 -4.90 -2.12
N LEU A 19 4.78 -4.03 -2.44
CA LEU A 19 5.05 -2.76 -3.13
C LEU A 19 5.89 -1.80 -2.28
N GLY A 20 5.72 -1.82 -0.96
CA GLY A 20 6.46 -0.98 -0.04
C GLY A 20 7.95 -1.30 0.09
N ARG A 21 8.43 -2.43 -0.46
CA ARG A 21 9.85 -2.83 -0.36
C ARG A 21 10.80 -1.83 -1.00
N GLU A 22 10.37 -1.19 -2.07
CA GLU A 22 11.15 -0.19 -2.80
C GLU A 22 10.84 1.26 -2.36
N TYR A 23 10.15 1.43 -1.23
CA TYR A 23 9.76 2.76 -0.77
C TYR A 23 11.00 3.63 -0.49
N PRO A 24 11.06 4.89 -0.96
CA PRO A 24 12.28 5.72 -0.88
C PRO A 24 12.84 5.92 0.53
N SER A 25 11.98 5.99 1.55
CA SER A 25 12.39 6.17 2.95
C SER A 25 12.78 4.86 3.66
N GLY A 26 12.79 3.74 2.94
CA GLY A 26 13.15 2.42 3.45
C GLY A 26 11.96 1.57 3.91
N TYR A 27 12.12 0.24 3.78
CA TYR A 27 11.06 -0.71 4.05
C TYR A 27 10.92 -1.06 5.54
N GLU A 28 11.97 -1.61 6.16
CA GLU A 28 11.89 -2.20 7.51
C GLU A 28 11.67 -1.16 8.61
N ASN A 29 12.35 -0.01 8.55
CA ASN A 29 12.31 1.00 9.60
C ASN A 29 11.22 2.07 9.41
N PHE A 30 10.63 2.17 8.21
CA PHE A 30 9.69 3.24 7.88
C PHE A 30 8.36 2.72 7.33
N PHE A 31 8.37 2.06 6.17
CA PHE A 31 7.12 1.70 5.50
C PHE A 31 6.36 0.59 6.24
N ARG A 32 7.03 -0.53 6.57
CA ARG A 32 6.45 -1.69 7.23
C ARG A 32 5.81 -1.38 8.59
N PRO A 33 6.48 -0.66 9.53
CA PRO A 33 5.87 -0.33 10.83
C PRO A 33 4.68 0.62 10.67
N LYS A 34 4.73 1.59 9.75
CA LYS A 34 3.61 2.51 9.47
C LYS A 34 2.41 1.78 8.88
N LEU A 35 2.64 0.88 7.92
CA LEU A 35 1.58 0.04 7.36
C LEU A 35 0.91 -0.80 8.46
N LYS A 36 1.71 -1.48 9.29
CA LYS A 36 1.20 -2.27 10.41
C LYS A 36 0.39 -1.41 11.38
N ALA A 37 0.86 -0.22 11.74
CA ALA A 37 0.15 0.70 12.63
C ALA A 37 -1.20 1.15 12.04
N ALA A 38 -1.26 1.44 10.74
CA ALA A 38 -2.51 1.82 10.06
C ALA A 38 -3.55 0.68 10.10
N PHE A 39 -3.15 -0.56 9.84
CA PHE A 39 -4.05 -1.73 9.93
C PHE A 39 -4.46 -2.02 11.38
N LEU A 40 -3.55 -1.85 12.35
CA LEU A 40 -3.87 -2.04 13.77
C LEU A 40 -4.85 -0.99 14.29
N LYS A 41 -4.76 0.27 13.84
CA LYS A 41 -5.70 1.34 14.20
C LYS A 41 -7.15 1.01 13.79
N ASN A 42 -7.31 0.25 12.71
CA ASN A 42 -8.59 -0.11 12.13
C ASN A 42 -9.06 -1.54 12.50
N ARG A 43 -8.39 -2.21 13.45
CA ARG A 43 -8.64 -3.62 13.80
C ARG A 43 -10.06 -3.89 14.34
N ASP A 44 -10.65 -2.91 15.01
CA ASP A 44 -11.94 -3.03 15.71
C ASP A 44 -13.11 -2.54 14.86
N LEU A 45 -12.87 -2.19 13.58
CA LEU A 45 -13.94 -1.85 12.64
C LEU A 45 -14.83 -3.07 12.41
N LYS A 46 -16.11 -2.94 12.72
CA LYS A 46 -17.13 -3.99 12.56
C LYS A 46 -18.12 -3.69 11.43
N ASN A 47 -18.28 -2.41 11.07
CA ASN A 47 -19.22 -1.99 10.04
C ASN A 47 -18.69 -2.34 8.64
N TYR A 48 -19.50 -3.03 7.85
CA TYR A 48 -19.16 -3.43 6.48
C TYR A 48 -18.76 -2.24 5.59
N HIS A 49 -19.51 -1.14 5.66
CA HIS A 49 -19.26 0.04 4.81
C HIS A 49 -17.96 0.75 5.19
N GLU A 50 -17.62 0.80 6.47
CA GLU A 50 -16.37 1.40 6.94
C GLU A 50 -15.16 0.55 6.53
N ILE A 51 -15.27 -0.77 6.64
CA ILE A 51 -14.22 -1.70 6.18
C ILE A 51 -14.02 -1.53 4.67
N LYS A 52 -15.11 -1.47 3.90
CA LYS A 52 -15.03 -1.28 2.44
C LYS A 52 -14.35 0.05 2.09
N LYS A 53 -14.73 1.15 2.74
CA LYS A 53 -14.07 2.45 2.56
C LYS A 53 -12.58 2.42 2.89
N ALA A 54 -12.18 1.70 3.94
CA ALA A 54 -10.78 1.53 4.30
C ALA A 54 -10.00 0.69 3.27
N ILE A 55 -10.64 -0.34 2.68
CA ILE A 55 -10.07 -1.12 1.58
C ILE A 55 -9.85 -0.23 0.35
N ASP A 56 -10.86 0.56 -0.03
CA ASP A 56 -10.80 1.43 -1.21
C ASP A 56 -9.70 2.50 -1.06
N LEU A 57 -9.48 3.02 0.16
CA LEU A 57 -8.35 3.88 0.47
C LEU A 57 -7.01 3.15 0.28
N GLY A 58 -6.90 1.90 0.71
CA GLY A 58 -5.69 1.11 0.51
C GLY A 58 -5.40 0.82 -0.97
N GLU A 59 -6.43 0.58 -1.77
CA GLU A 59 -6.30 0.44 -3.23
C GLU A 59 -5.84 1.73 -3.90
N TYR A 60 -6.30 2.89 -3.42
CA TYR A 60 -5.80 4.18 -3.87
C TYR A 60 -4.30 4.35 -3.57
N VAL A 61 -3.86 3.99 -2.35
CA VAL A 61 -2.43 4.04 -1.96
C VAL A 61 -1.57 3.11 -2.84
N ILE A 62 -2.08 1.95 -3.25
CA ILE A 62 -1.37 1.07 -4.20
C ILE A 62 -1.05 1.82 -5.50
N LYS A 63 -2.02 2.54 -6.07
CA LYS A 63 -1.83 3.30 -7.31
C LYS A 63 -0.80 4.41 -7.16
N GLU A 64 -0.75 5.05 -5.99
CA GLU A 64 0.28 6.05 -5.68
C GLU A 64 1.68 5.43 -5.62
N LEU A 65 1.82 4.27 -4.99
CA LEU A 65 3.09 3.54 -4.94
C LEU A 65 3.57 3.10 -6.32
N GLU A 66 2.66 2.59 -7.17
CA GLU A 66 2.96 2.25 -8.56
C GLU A 66 3.41 3.48 -9.34
N THR A 67 2.72 4.62 -9.15
CA THR A 67 3.09 5.89 -9.78
C THR A 67 4.49 6.35 -9.37
N LEU A 68 4.85 6.23 -8.09
CA LEU A 68 6.20 6.53 -7.61
C LEU A 68 7.25 5.65 -8.29
N TYR A 69 6.97 4.36 -8.47
CA TYR A 69 7.84 3.44 -9.21
C TYR A 69 8.02 3.88 -10.67
N TYR A 70 6.93 4.21 -11.37
CA TYR A 70 6.99 4.69 -12.76
C TYR A 70 7.77 6.00 -12.88
N LEU A 71 7.57 6.94 -11.97
CA LEU A 71 8.32 8.21 -11.93
C LEU A 71 9.81 7.98 -11.73
N ARG A 72 10.20 7.07 -10.84
CA ARG A 72 11.60 6.70 -10.62
C ARG A 72 12.22 6.14 -11.90
N LYS A 73 11.52 5.22 -12.58
CA LYS A 73 11.96 4.65 -13.86
C LYS A 73 12.12 5.74 -14.93
N TYR A 74 11.12 6.60 -15.09
CA TYR A 74 11.16 7.69 -16.05
C TYR A 74 12.35 8.65 -15.81
N ARG A 75 12.59 9.06 -14.56
CA ARG A 75 13.73 9.91 -14.19
C ARG A 75 15.06 9.27 -14.55
N SER A 76 15.21 7.97 -14.30
CA SER A 76 16.43 7.21 -14.65
C SER A 76 16.65 7.19 -16.17
N LEU A 77 15.63 6.86 -16.95
CA LEU A 77 15.70 6.85 -18.41
C LEU A 77 16.04 8.23 -18.96
N LYS A 78 15.33 9.27 -18.51
CA LYS A 78 15.60 10.64 -18.95
C LYS A 78 17.05 11.05 -18.70
N ARG A 79 17.60 10.71 -17.52
CA ARG A 79 19.02 10.97 -17.20
C ARG A 79 19.98 10.21 -18.13
N SER A 80 19.63 8.99 -18.54
CA SER A 80 20.51 8.17 -19.39
C SER A 80 20.52 8.58 -20.86
N TYR A 81 19.42 9.14 -21.38
CA TYR A 81 19.30 9.49 -22.80
C TYR A 81 19.60 10.96 -23.11
N TYR A 82 19.44 11.87 -22.14
CA TYR A 82 19.54 13.31 -22.35
C TYR A 82 20.68 13.98 -21.57
N ASN A 83 21.51 13.21 -20.86
CA ASN A 83 22.76 13.70 -20.27
C ASN A 83 23.96 13.15 -21.01
#